data_AF-A0A7R7AFM2-F1
#
_entry.id   AF-A0A7R7AFM2-F1
#
_cell.length_a   1.000
_cell.length_b   1.000
_cell.length_c   1.000
_cell.angle_alpha   90.00
_cell.angle_beta   90.00
_cell.angle_gamma   90.00
#
_symmetry.space_group_name_H-M   'P 1'
#
loop_
_entity.id
_entity.type
_entity.pdbx_description
1 polymer ?
#
loop_
_entity_poly.entity_id
_entity_poly.type
_entity_poly.pdbx_seq_one_letter_code
_entity_poly.pdbx_strand_id
1 'polypeptide(L)'
;MKLLRLRSTNQKFKTLEFNEGLSIVAGLQKTDDTKESINSIGKSLSLKMVHFMLGASFNSKEDKKLKDYLSSYGLFYLELEHNDKEYIIEKDFNNSKYYINNEKINSKEYREKLNEIFSQQNSKISFRQLLNCFARRYGETYYTNSLTQQGRPLEDYQQRFINLLLLGVDTSLVEEKYQVKEKLSKLESASKAIKGYEKELDKNNLKDLQDEINNLINKKENFIIAESYGELKKQADKLTSTINELRNNRFFLEQRLEKKDGILKDSGNINIDIGQIESIYNEAKFFFEKDVYKRLKDAQCFHNSLIENRKNRLFSETKELRLKIKEVSNNIKINSTQRDYILKDLDDKGALEEYNSITERIKTLELEVQHLKKYETILHDFKKDKSKLTIQNTQITEKSILYLEAQKNYLDVLEDKFRNIVKRFYDNHGGSLKIKDTKDAKYLFDILANIPKDAGQAVGEVKLFCYDILLYQLNKDLLSFMAHDGCIFSEMDSRQKSTILKIILELTKENDLQYFLNIGQNTLNEILDSEDKINILSSEEKKRVKGAVILELYDKNSENWLFGESFS
;
A
#
# COMPACT_ATOMS: atom_id res chain seq x y z
N MET A 1 26.54 11.87 12.27
CA MET A 1 26.55 10.40 12.46
C MET A 1 27.97 9.94 12.22
N LYS A 2 28.52 9.12 13.11
CA LYS A 2 29.88 8.57 13.00
C LYS A 2 29.82 7.07 13.21
N LEU A 3 30.25 6.29 12.23
CA LEU A 3 30.44 4.85 12.39
C LEU A 3 31.68 4.62 13.25
N LEU A 4 31.61 3.68 14.18
CA LEU A 4 32.72 3.34 15.07
C LEU A 4 33.28 1.97 14.70
N ARG A 5 32.42 0.95 14.60
CA ARG A 5 32.85 -0.42 14.38
C ARG A 5 31.79 -1.27 13.69
N LEU A 6 32.19 -2.12 12.74
CA LEU A 6 31.39 -3.22 12.21
C LEU A 6 32.08 -4.55 12.52
N ARG A 7 31.45 -5.42 13.30
CA ARG A 7 32.01 -6.73 13.71
C ARG A 7 30.98 -7.86 13.63
N SER A 8 31.45 -9.10 13.77
CA SER A 8 30.61 -10.29 13.87
C SER A 8 31.02 -11.18 15.04
N THR A 9 30.12 -12.04 15.54
CA THR A 9 30.49 -13.14 16.44
C THR A 9 31.35 -14.19 15.77
N ASN A 10 31.26 -14.32 14.45
CA ASN A 10 32.12 -15.22 13.70
C ASN A 10 33.52 -14.61 13.58
N GLN A 11 34.51 -15.27 14.19
CA GLN A 11 35.89 -14.80 14.25
C GLN A 11 36.58 -14.73 12.88
N LYS A 12 36.02 -15.39 11.85
CA LYS A 12 36.53 -15.29 10.48
C LYS A 12 36.28 -13.91 9.87
N PHE A 13 35.27 -13.19 10.34
CA PHE A 13 34.94 -11.86 9.85
C PHE A 13 36.04 -10.87 10.20
N LYS A 14 36.47 -10.07 9.23
CA LYS A 14 37.42 -8.99 9.46
C LYS A 14 36.66 -7.76 9.95
N THR A 15 36.76 -7.48 11.25
CA THR A 15 36.18 -6.28 11.88
C THR A 15 36.68 -5.01 11.18
N LEU A 16 35.77 -4.07 10.92
CA LEU A 16 36.09 -2.73 10.45
C LEU A 16 36.08 -1.78 11.65
N GLU A 17 37.23 -1.20 11.96
CA GLU A 17 37.38 -0.10 12.93
C GLU A 17 37.42 1.22 12.15
N PHE A 18 36.38 2.03 12.24
CA PHE A 18 36.28 3.27 11.48
C PHE A 18 37.02 4.40 12.18
N ASN A 19 37.80 5.19 11.43
CA ASN A 19 38.40 6.43 11.89
C ASN A 19 37.37 7.56 11.87
N GLU A 20 37.54 8.58 12.72
CA GLU A 20 36.68 9.78 12.72
C GLU A 20 36.70 10.54 11.39
N GLY A 21 37.86 10.55 10.70
CA GLY A 21 38.02 11.18 9.39
C GLY A 21 37.91 10.19 8.24
N LEU A 22 39.04 9.92 7.58
CA LEU A 22 39.11 9.02 6.43
C LEU A 22 39.30 7.56 6.88
N SER A 23 38.47 6.67 6.38
CA SER A 23 38.57 5.21 6.55
C SER A 23 38.62 4.52 5.19
N ILE A 24 39.63 3.68 4.97
CA ILE A 24 39.85 2.99 3.69
C ILE A 24 39.90 1.47 3.90
N VAL A 25 39.14 0.73 3.09
CA VAL A 25 39.32 -0.71 2.90
C VAL A 25 40.02 -0.93 1.56
N ALA A 26 41.23 -1.48 1.61
CA ALA A 26 42.07 -1.69 0.44
C ALA A 26 42.08 -3.17 0.04
N GLY A 27 41.86 -3.45 -1.25
CA GLY A 27 42.06 -4.79 -1.80
C GLY A 27 43.38 -4.90 -2.56
N LEU A 28 44.26 -5.77 -2.08
CA LEU A 28 45.63 -5.93 -2.52
C LEU A 28 45.86 -7.30 -3.17
N GLN A 29 46.61 -7.30 -4.27
CA GLN A 29 47.09 -8.50 -4.95
C GLN A 29 48.37 -8.98 -4.27
N LYS A 30 48.38 -10.26 -3.90
CA LYS A 30 49.56 -10.96 -3.35
C LYS A 30 49.91 -12.23 -4.15
N THR A 31 49.06 -12.69 -5.06
CA THR A 31 49.39 -13.78 -5.99
C THR A 31 50.00 -13.24 -7.28
N ASP A 32 51.05 -13.92 -7.73
CA ASP A 32 51.63 -13.73 -9.08
C ASP A 32 50.79 -14.44 -10.16
N ASP A 33 49.67 -15.07 -9.77
CA ASP A 33 48.80 -15.82 -10.68
C ASP A 33 47.99 -14.87 -11.56
N THR A 34 48.33 -14.85 -12.84
CA THR A 34 47.77 -13.95 -13.85
C THR A 34 46.30 -14.20 -14.20
N LYS A 35 45.69 -15.28 -13.68
CA LYS A 35 44.31 -15.70 -13.99
C LYS A 35 43.30 -15.45 -12.86
N GLU A 36 43.73 -15.15 -11.64
CA GLU A 36 42.82 -14.88 -10.53
C GLU A 36 42.50 -13.38 -10.43
N SER A 37 41.20 -13.03 -10.42
CA SER A 37 40.77 -11.64 -10.33
C SER A 37 40.56 -11.18 -8.88
N ILE A 38 41.10 -10.00 -8.53
CA ILE A 38 40.94 -9.32 -7.22
C ILE A 38 39.48 -8.85 -6.96
N ASN A 39 38.55 -9.12 -7.88
CA ASN A 39 37.19 -8.58 -7.88
C ASN A 39 36.22 -9.29 -6.92
N SER A 40 36.67 -10.34 -6.21
CA SER A 40 35.81 -11.18 -5.36
C SER A 40 36.24 -11.29 -3.88
N ILE A 41 37.21 -10.49 -3.43
CA ILE A 41 37.73 -10.55 -2.04
C ILE A 41 36.85 -9.87 -0.98
N GLY A 42 35.74 -9.27 -1.40
CA GLY A 42 34.76 -8.65 -0.50
C GLY A 42 34.93 -7.14 -0.23
N LYS A 43 35.75 -6.43 -1.01
CA LYS A 43 35.86 -4.95 -0.96
C LYS A 43 34.49 -4.27 -0.94
N SER A 44 33.72 -4.40 -2.01
CA SER A 44 32.40 -3.75 -2.09
C SER A 44 31.36 -4.30 -1.13
N LEU A 45 31.62 -5.48 -0.52
CA LEU A 45 30.75 -6.04 0.52
C LEU A 45 30.87 -5.28 1.84
N SER A 46 31.99 -4.61 2.13
CA SER A 46 32.16 -3.81 3.36
C SER A 46 31.09 -2.73 3.47
N LEU A 47 30.93 -1.91 2.43
CA LEU A 47 29.94 -0.84 2.35
C LEU A 47 28.53 -1.42 2.22
N LYS A 48 28.34 -2.51 1.46
CA LYS A 48 27.03 -3.18 1.39
C LYS A 48 26.57 -3.66 2.77
N MET A 49 27.46 -4.21 3.60
CA MET A 49 27.13 -4.64 4.95
C MET A 49 26.70 -3.47 5.83
N VAL A 50 27.39 -2.31 5.77
CA VAL A 50 26.94 -1.08 6.44
C VAL A 50 25.51 -0.71 5.99
N HIS A 51 25.22 -0.77 4.68
CA HIS A 51 23.87 -0.52 4.19
C HIS A 51 22.84 -1.53 4.71
N PHE A 52 23.16 -2.82 4.80
CA PHE A 52 22.24 -3.85 5.31
C PHE A 52 21.98 -3.69 6.81
N MET A 53 23.03 -3.43 7.60
CA MET A 53 22.89 -3.09 9.02
C MET A 53 21.99 -1.87 9.21
N LEU A 54 22.06 -0.90 8.29
CA LEU A 54 21.22 0.29 8.26
C LEU A 54 19.91 0.11 7.47
N GLY A 55 19.41 -1.12 7.30
CA GLY A 55 18.04 -1.39 6.85
C GLY A 55 17.80 -1.44 5.33
N ALA A 56 18.85 -1.61 4.52
CA ALA A 56 18.70 -1.86 3.09
C ALA A 56 18.03 -3.21 2.80
N SER A 57 17.29 -3.30 1.69
CA SER A 57 16.71 -4.56 1.20
C SER A 57 17.69 -5.35 0.34
N PHE A 58 17.51 -6.68 0.30
CA PHE A 58 18.18 -7.59 -0.63
C PHE A 58 17.34 -7.73 -1.91
N ASN A 59 17.64 -6.93 -2.93
CA ASN A 59 16.78 -6.82 -4.12
C ASN A 59 17.27 -7.67 -5.29
N SER A 60 18.59 -7.70 -5.51
CA SER A 60 19.21 -8.42 -6.63
C SER A 60 19.33 -9.92 -6.38
N LYS A 61 19.66 -10.69 -7.42
CA LYS A 61 19.92 -12.12 -7.30
C LYS A 61 21.16 -12.38 -6.43
N GLU A 62 22.19 -11.56 -6.59
CA GLU A 62 23.43 -11.60 -5.82
C GLU A 62 23.16 -11.27 -4.34
N ASP A 63 22.31 -10.28 -4.07
CA ASP A 63 21.92 -9.91 -2.71
C ASP A 63 21.15 -11.05 -2.03
N LYS A 64 20.29 -11.77 -2.75
CA LYS A 64 19.58 -12.93 -2.20
C LYS A 64 20.55 -14.06 -1.81
N LYS A 65 21.52 -14.38 -2.68
CA LYS A 65 22.58 -15.34 -2.34
C LYS A 65 23.37 -14.91 -1.11
N LEU A 66 23.73 -13.64 -1.04
CA LEU A 66 24.43 -13.09 0.13
C LEU A 66 23.57 -13.21 1.39
N LYS A 67 22.27 -12.93 1.32
CA LYS A 67 21.35 -13.10 2.46
C LYS A 67 21.33 -14.54 2.95
N ASP A 68 21.23 -15.50 2.04
CA ASP A 68 21.21 -16.92 2.38
C ASP A 68 22.52 -17.33 3.09
N TYR A 69 23.66 -16.86 2.58
CA TYR A 69 24.97 -17.04 3.22
C TYR A 69 25.04 -16.39 4.62
N LEU A 70 24.61 -15.13 4.76
CA LEU A 70 24.62 -14.41 6.03
C LEU A 70 23.72 -15.06 7.09
N SER A 71 22.68 -15.79 6.68
CA SER A 71 21.73 -16.45 7.58
C SER A 71 22.35 -17.59 8.40
N SER A 72 23.49 -18.14 7.98
CA SER A 72 24.24 -19.14 8.75
C SER A 72 25.58 -18.62 9.28
N TYR A 73 25.93 -17.37 8.98
CA TYR A 73 27.28 -16.87 9.24
C TYR A 73 27.52 -16.47 10.70
N GLY A 74 26.56 -15.79 11.32
CA GLY A 74 26.67 -15.31 12.70
C GLY A 74 25.92 -13.98 12.94
N LEU A 75 26.05 -13.46 14.15
CA LEU A 75 25.48 -12.17 14.54
C LEU A 75 26.42 -11.04 14.10
N PHE A 76 25.86 -9.94 13.63
CA PHE A 76 26.60 -8.73 13.28
C PHE A 76 26.25 -7.57 14.21
N TYR A 77 27.25 -6.73 14.47
CA TYR A 77 27.13 -5.52 15.29
C TYR A 77 27.66 -4.32 14.52
N LEU A 78 26.86 -3.27 14.42
CA LEU A 78 27.28 -1.96 13.95
C LEU A 78 27.18 -0.97 15.11
N GLU A 79 28.33 -0.50 15.55
CA GLU A 79 28.48 0.52 16.60
C GLU A 79 28.64 1.88 15.91
N LEU A 80 27.84 2.87 16.31
CA LEU A 80 27.84 4.21 15.74
C LEU A 80 27.45 5.25 16.79
N GLU A 81 27.81 6.50 16.52
CA GLU A 81 27.44 7.66 17.31
C GLU A 81 26.59 8.66 16.50
N HIS A 82 25.56 9.23 17.11
CA HIS A 82 24.78 10.32 16.53
C HIS A 82 24.26 11.26 17.62
N ASN A 83 24.51 12.56 17.47
CA ASN A 83 24.16 13.60 18.46
C ASN A 83 24.65 13.24 19.87
N ASP A 84 25.94 12.90 19.98
CA ASP A 84 26.64 12.52 21.22
C ASP A 84 26.03 11.28 21.94
N LYS A 85 25.27 10.45 21.21
CA LYS A 85 24.70 9.20 21.72
C LYS A 85 25.24 8.01 20.95
N GLU A 86 25.66 6.99 21.68
CA GLU A 86 26.09 5.71 21.13
C GLU A 86 24.90 4.77 20.86
N TYR A 87 24.96 4.11 19.71
CA TYR A 87 24.01 3.11 19.26
C TYR A 87 24.75 1.85 18.83
N ILE A 88 24.25 0.71 19.32
CA ILE A 88 24.69 -0.63 18.91
C ILE A 88 23.53 -1.29 18.20
N ILE A 89 23.67 -1.45 16.88
CA ILE A 89 22.73 -2.20 16.06
C ILE A 89 23.21 -3.65 15.99
N GLU A 90 22.39 -4.58 16.47
CA GLU A 90 22.62 -6.02 16.31
C GLU A 90 21.69 -6.61 15.26
N LYS A 91 22.24 -7.47 14.41
CA LYS A 91 21.50 -8.19 13.38
C LYS A 91 21.96 -9.64 13.22
N ASP A 92 21.03 -10.56 13.50
CA ASP A 92 21.03 -11.92 12.95
C ASP A 92 20.30 -11.93 11.60
N PHE A 93 20.98 -12.33 10.52
CA PHE A 93 20.36 -12.41 9.20
C PHE A 93 19.45 -13.63 9.01
N ASN A 94 19.52 -14.63 9.89
CA ASN A 94 18.56 -15.74 9.97
C ASN A 94 17.20 -15.28 10.52
N ASN A 95 17.19 -14.23 11.32
CA ASN A 95 15.99 -13.66 11.92
C ASN A 95 15.50 -12.47 11.08
N SER A 96 14.21 -12.15 11.17
CA SER A 96 13.69 -10.90 10.59
C SER A 96 14.07 -9.68 11.45
N LYS A 97 14.21 -9.85 12.75
CA LYS A 97 14.30 -8.76 13.74
C LYS A 97 15.68 -8.09 13.78
N TYR A 98 15.70 -6.86 14.27
CA TYR A 98 16.89 -6.07 14.61
C TYR A 98 16.85 -5.77 16.11
N TYR A 99 18.01 -5.46 16.68
CA TYR A 99 18.09 -4.88 18.02
C TYR A 99 18.89 -3.58 17.97
N ILE A 100 18.43 -2.54 18.67
CA ILE A 100 19.19 -1.30 18.87
C ILE A 100 19.33 -1.10 20.38
N ASN A 101 20.55 -1.07 20.90
CA ASN A 101 20.81 -0.96 22.35
C ASN A 101 19.99 -1.97 23.18
N ASN A 102 19.94 -3.22 22.71
CA ASN A 102 19.13 -4.34 23.24
C ASN A 102 17.60 -4.20 23.10
N GLU A 103 17.07 -3.11 22.56
CA GLU A 103 15.67 -2.96 22.22
C GLU A 103 15.34 -3.73 20.94
N LYS A 104 14.40 -4.68 21.02
CA LYS A 104 13.98 -5.54 19.91
C LYS A 104 13.00 -4.82 18.99
N ILE A 105 13.32 -4.77 17.69
CA ILE A 105 12.52 -4.07 16.68
C ILE A 105 12.19 -5.02 15.51
N ASN A 106 10.95 -4.99 15.04
CA ASN A 106 10.52 -5.77 13.88
C ASN A 106 11.07 -5.17 12.57
N SER A 107 11.31 -5.98 11.54
CA SER A 107 11.86 -5.49 10.26
C SER A 107 11.00 -4.40 9.61
N LYS A 108 9.67 -4.46 9.81
CA LYS A 108 8.73 -3.49 9.25
C LYS A 108 8.92 -2.10 9.88
N GLU A 109 9.11 -2.07 11.19
CA GLU A 109 9.25 -0.85 12.02
C GLU A 109 10.69 -0.35 12.07
N TYR A 110 11.67 -1.20 11.73
CA TYR A 110 13.09 -0.86 11.84
C TYR A 110 13.47 0.41 11.08
N ARG A 111 12.94 0.59 9.86
CA ARG A 111 13.18 1.80 9.07
C ARG A 111 12.56 3.04 9.71
N GLU A 112 11.41 2.90 10.36
CA GLU A 112 10.75 3.99 11.06
C GLU A 112 11.59 4.40 12.28
N LYS A 113 12.07 3.42 13.07
CA LYS A 113 13.00 3.68 14.18
C LYS A 113 14.29 4.35 13.71
N LEU A 114 14.86 3.95 12.57
CA LEU A 114 16.02 4.64 11.99
C LEU A 114 15.69 6.09 11.61
N ASN A 115 14.50 6.37 11.07
CA ASN A 115 14.07 7.75 10.79
C ASN A 115 13.92 8.56 12.09
N GLU A 116 13.36 7.96 13.15
CA GLU A 116 13.23 8.59 14.46
C GLU A 116 14.58 8.90 15.09
N ILE A 117 15.61 8.09 14.86
CA ILE A 117 16.94 8.32 15.43
C ILE A 117 17.71 9.36 14.59
N PHE A 118 17.75 9.18 13.26
CA PHE A 118 18.69 9.88 12.38
C PHE A 118 18.06 10.95 11.48
N SER A 119 16.74 11.14 11.49
CA SER A 119 16.04 12.06 10.59
C SER A 119 15.01 12.95 11.29
N GLN A 120 15.17 13.17 12.59
CA GLN A 120 14.26 13.98 13.42
C GLN A 120 13.99 15.39 12.87
N GLN A 121 14.92 15.95 12.10
CA GLN A 121 14.84 17.31 11.57
C GLN A 121 14.14 17.42 10.21
N ASN A 122 13.86 16.32 9.50
CA ASN A 122 13.31 16.39 8.15
C ASN A 122 12.20 15.35 7.91
N SER A 123 10.94 15.79 8.01
CA SER A 123 9.77 14.91 7.83
C SER A 123 9.51 14.50 6.37
N LYS A 124 10.18 15.11 5.39
CA LYS A 124 9.91 14.87 3.96
C LYS A 124 10.68 13.70 3.36
N ILE A 125 11.78 13.26 3.99
CA ILE A 125 12.62 12.17 3.48
C ILE A 125 12.95 11.18 4.59
N SER A 126 13.02 9.90 4.24
CA SER A 126 13.48 8.87 5.17
C SER A 126 15.00 8.86 5.29
N PHE A 127 15.51 8.39 6.43
CA PHE A 127 16.91 8.12 6.69
C PHE A 127 17.54 7.27 5.59
N ARG A 128 16.83 6.25 5.08
CA ARG A 128 17.35 5.42 3.99
C ARG A 128 17.60 6.22 2.72
N GLN A 129 16.69 7.13 2.38
CA GLN A 129 16.87 7.98 1.22
C GLN A 129 18.05 8.95 1.45
N LEU A 130 18.14 9.52 2.64
CA LEU A 130 19.26 10.39 3.02
C LEU A 130 20.62 9.66 2.94
N LEU A 131 20.72 8.47 3.55
CA LEU A 131 21.92 7.66 3.56
C LEU A 131 22.35 7.29 2.14
N ASN A 132 21.42 6.90 1.27
CA ASN A 132 21.73 6.60 -0.12
C ASN A 132 22.32 7.82 -0.87
N CYS A 133 21.92 9.05 -0.51
CA CYS A 133 22.50 10.28 -1.06
C CYS A 133 23.96 10.51 -0.72
N PHE A 134 24.43 9.98 0.41
CA PHE A 134 25.78 10.21 0.90
C PHE A 134 26.65 8.96 0.92
N ALA A 135 26.08 7.78 0.78
CA ALA A 135 26.78 6.49 0.78
C ALA A 135 26.43 5.72 -0.51
N ARG A 136 27.23 5.89 -1.56
CA ARG A 136 27.05 5.15 -2.82
C ARG A 136 27.71 3.79 -2.74
N ARG A 137 26.92 2.73 -2.88
CA ARG A 137 27.38 1.34 -2.88
C ARG A 137 27.41 0.76 -4.30
N TYR A 138 28.21 -0.28 -4.50
CA TYR A 138 28.24 -1.02 -5.76
C TYR A 138 26.90 -1.70 -6.09
N GLY A 139 26.51 -1.67 -7.36
CA GLY A 139 25.30 -2.28 -7.91
C GLY A 139 24.25 -1.27 -8.37
N GLU A 140 23.12 -1.77 -8.89
CA GLU A 140 21.99 -0.96 -9.38
C GLU A 140 22.44 0.19 -10.31
N THR A 141 21.84 1.38 -10.19
CA THR A 141 22.18 2.58 -10.97
C THR A 141 23.01 3.60 -10.18
N TYR A 142 23.58 3.25 -9.02
CA TYR A 142 24.27 4.21 -8.14
C TYR A 142 25.44 4.93 -8.81
N TYR A 143 26.06 4.38 -9.85
CA TYR A 143 27.19 5.01 -10.54
C TYR A 143 26.90 5.35 -12.01
N THR A 144 25.65 5.22 -12.46
CA THR A 144 25.31 5.50 -13.86
C THR A 144 25.18 6.99 -14.17
N ASN A 145 24.87 7.82 -13.16
CA ASN A 145 24.75 9.26 -13.33
C ASN A 145 25.02 10.01 -12.00
N SER A 146 25.38 11.28 -12.10
CA SER A 146 25.52 12.15 -10.92
C SER A 146 24.21 12.30 -10.15
N LEU A 147 23.05 12.11 -10.76
CA LEU A 147 21.73 12.27 -10.14
C LEU A 147 21.08 10.95 -9.69
N THR A 148 21.79 9.81 -9.67
CA THR A 148 21.23 8.48 -9.35
C THR A 148 21.62 7.94 -7.97
N GLN A 149 21.80 8.83 -6.99
CA GLN A 149 22.20 8.47 -5.63
C GLN A 149 21.31 7.42 -4.96
N GLN A 150 20.02 7.31 -5.33
CA GLN A 150 19.11 6.36 -4.70
C GLN A 150 19.25 4.94 -5.28
N GLY A 151 20.13 4.73 -6.26
CA GLY A 151 20.17 3.48 -7.02
C GLY A 151 18.91 3.30 -7.86
N ARG A 152 18.27 4.39 -8.28
CA ARG A 152 17.05 4.40 -9.10
C ARG A 152 17.30 5.07 -10.46
N PRO A 153 16.46 4.80 -11.47
CA PRO A 153 16.51 5.50 -12.75
C PRO A 153 16.27 7.02 -12.61
N LEU A 154 16.74 7.81 -13.58
CA LEU A 154 16.57 9.28 -13.60
C LEU A 154 15.10 9.71 -13.73
N GLU A 155 14.27 8.80 -14.24
CA GLU A 155 12.83 8.95 -14.42
C GLU A 155 12.04 8.50 -13.19
N ASP A 156 12.68 8.17 -12.07
CA ASP A 156 12.01 7.94 -10.79
C ASP A 156 11.73 9.27 -10.09
N TYR A 157 10.50 9.44 -9.59
CA TYR A 157 10.08 10.68 -8.93
C TYR A 157 10.85 10.92 -7.64
N GLN A 158 11.04 9.88 -6.82
CA GLN A 158 11.70 10.02 -5.53
C GLN A 158 13.19 10.34 -5.71
N GLN A 159 13.85 9.74 -6.71
CA GLN A 159 15.22 10.08 -7.09
C GLN A 159 15.38 11.57 -7.45
N ARG A 160 14.45 12.13 -8.22
CA ARG A 160 14.51 13.54 -8.60
C ARG A 160 14.12 14.47 -7.46
N PHE A 161 13.08 14.12 -6.72
CA PHE A 161 12.57 14.88 -5.59
C PHE A 161 13.65 15.09 -4.52
N ILE A 162 14.36 14.03 -4.12
CA ILE A 162 15.41 14.17 -3.10
C ILE A 162 16.58 15.03 -3.57
N ASN A 163 16.96 14.94 -4.85
CA ASN A 163 18.00 15.80 -5.41
C ASN A 163 17.59 17.27 -5.36
N LEU A 164 16.35 17.62 -5.74
CA LEU A 164 15.84 18.99 -5.64
C LEU A 164 15.82 19.46 -4.18
N LEU A 165 15.36 18.60 -3.26
CA LEU A 165 15.33 18.92 -1.83
C LEU A 165 16.72 19.19 -1.27
N LEU A 166 17.70 18.34 -1.56
CA LEU A 166 19.08 18.50 -1.07
C LEU A 166 19.84 19.64 -1.77
N LEU A 167 19.41 20.04 -2.97
CA LEU A 167 19.87 21.28 -3.60
C LEU A 167 19.22 22.53 -3.00
N GLY A 168 18.33 22.39 -2.00
CA GLY A 168 17.65 23.48 -1.32
C GLY A 168 16.55 24.15 -2.16
N VAL A 169 16.03 23.47 -3.18
CA VAL A 169 14.86 23.93 -3.93
C VAL A 169 13.60 23.72 -3.10
N ASP A 170 12.70 24.70 -3.05
CA ASP A 170 11.38 24.52 -2.47
C ASP A 170 10.60 23.47 -3.27
N THR A 171 10.31 22.34 -2.61
CA THR A 171 9.65 21.21 -3.23
C THR A 171 8.12 21.25 -3.16
N SER A 172 7.52 22.27 -2.54
CA SER A 172 6.05 22.38 -2.39
C SER A 172 5.31 22.27 -3.73
N LEU A 173 5.74 23.04 -4.74
CA LEU A 173 5.17 22.99 -6.10
C LEU A 173 5.44 21.65 -6.80
N VAL A 174 6.58 21.02 -6.51
CA VAL A 174 6.95 19.70 -7.06
C VAL A 174 6.01 18.61 -6.52
N GLU A 175 5.72 18.66 -5.22
CA GLU A 175 4.78 17.74 -4.56
C GLU A 175 3.35 17.95 -5.08
N GLU A 176 2.91 19.20 -5.19
CA GLU A 176 1.59 19.55 -5.73
C GLU A 176 1.44 19.04 -7.17
N LYS A 177 2.46 19.27 -8.01
CA LYS A 177 2.52 18.79 -9.40
C LYS A 177 2.35 17.27 -9.47
N TYR A 178 3.10 16.55 -8.64
CA TYR A 178 3.06 15.09 -8.60
C TYR A 178 1.66 14.58 -8.20
N GLN A 179 1.06 15.15 -7.16
CA GLN A 179 -0.28 14.77 -6.69
C GLN A 179 -1.35 15.03 -7.76
N VAL A 180 -1.31 16.18 -8.43
CA VAL A 180 -2.25 16.51 -9.51
C VAL A 180 -2.10 15.53 -10.67
N LYS A 181 -0.87 15.18 -11.04
CA LYS A 181 -0.59 14.19 -12.11
C LYS A 181 -1.04 12.80 -11.75
N GLU A 182 -0.83 12.37 -10.51
CA GLU A 182 -1.31 11.07 -10.03
C GLU A 182 -2.85 11.00 -10.06
N LYS A 183 -3.53 12.06 -9.60
CA LYS A 183 -5.00 12.17 -9.68
C LYS A 183 -5.49 12.14 -11.13
N LEU A 184 -4.83 12.87 -12.05
CA LEU A 184 -5.14 12.84 -13.48
C LEU A 184 -5.00 11.42 -14.06
N SER A 185 -3.89 10.73 -13.76
CA SER A 185 -3.65 9.36 -14.23
C SER A 185 -4.70 8.38 -13.70
N LYS A 186 -5.04 8.47 -12.41
CA LYS A 186 -6.08 7.66 -11.77
C LYS A 186 -7.44 7.91 -12.42
N LEU A 187 -7.81 9.18 -12.62
CA LEU A 187 -9.05 9.57 -13.29
C LEU A 187 -9.11 9.05 -14.73
N GLU A 188 -8.01 9.13 -15.49
CA GLU A 188 -7.94 8.59 -16.84
C GLU A 188 -8.10 7.07 -16.88
N SER A 189 -7.48 6.34 -15.95
CA SER A 189 -7.67 4.89 -15.83
C SER A 189 -9.11 4.52 -15.46
N ALA A 190 -9.73 5.23 -14.52
CA ALA A 190 -11.13 5.02 -14.14
C ALA A 190 -12.08 5.35 -15.30
N SER A 191 -11.84 6.45 -16.02
CA SER A 191 -12.63 6.81 -17.20
C SER A 191 -12.51 5.77 -18.31
N LYS A 192 -11.31 5.20 -18.54
CA LYS A 192 -11.12 4.09 -19.50
C LYS A 192 -11.89 2.84 -19.09
N ALA A 193 -11.88 2.48 -17.80
CA ALA A 193 -12.61 1.32 -17.30
C ALA A 193 -14.13 1.49 -17.48
N ILE A 194 -14.68 2.65 -17.09
CA ILE A 194 -16.13 2.94 -17.25
C ILE A 194 -16.53 2.95 -18.73
N LYS A 195 -15.72 3.55 -19.62
CA LYS A 195 -15.96 3.48 -21.07
C LYS A 195 -15.87 2.06 -21.63
N GLY A 196 -15.10 1.18 -20.99
CA GLY A 196 -15.07 -0.25 -21.31
C GLY A 196 -16.41 -0.90 -21.02
N TYR A 197 -16.92 -0.73 -19.79
CA TYR A 197 -18.24 -1.25 -19.39
C TYR A 197 -19.39 -0.67 -20.20
N GLU A 198 -19.36 0.62 -20.52
CA GLU A 198 -20.35 1.28 -21.38
C GLU A 198 -20.39 0.65 -22.78
N LYS A 199 -19.22 0.33 -23.37
CA LYS A 199 -19.13 -0.34 -24.68
C LYS A 199 -19.55 -1.82 -24.66
N GLU A 200 -19.42 -2.49 -23.53
CA GLU A 200 -19.91 -3.87 -23.36
C GLU A 200 -21.43 -3.92 -23.26
N LEU A 201 -22.06 -2.83 -22.79
CA LEU A 201 -23.50 -2.74 -22.63
C LEU A 201 -24.23 -2.40 -23.93
N ASP A 202 -23.65 -1.65 -24.88
CA ASP A 202 -24.34 -1.47 -26.17
C ASP A 202 -23.46 -1.13 -27.42
N LYS A 203 -23.94 -1.61 -28.58
CA LYS A 203 -23.58 -1.16 -29.95
C LYS A 203 -24.59 -0.13 -30.50
N ASN A 204 -25.78 -0.02 -29.92
CA ASN A 204 -26.83 0.93 -30.30
C ASN A 204 -26.79 2.19 -29.41
N ASN A 205 -27.43 3.27 -29.86
CA ASN A 205 -27.45 4.53 -29.10
C ASN A 205 -28.55 4.48 -28.02
N LEU A 206 -28.38 5.21 -26.91
CA LEU A 206 -29.34 5.26 -25.79
C LEU A 206 -30.76 5.66 -26.26
N LYS A 207 -30.86 6.46 -27.32
CA LYS A 207 -32.13 6.79 -27.98
C LYS A 207 -32.80 5.59 -28.66
N ASP A 208 -32.03 4.72 -29.30
CA ASP A 208 -32.57 3.55 -29.99
C ASP A 208 -33.16 2.56 -28.98
N LEU A 209 -32.51 2.36 -27.83
CA LEU A 209 -33.04 1.56 -26.72
C LEU A 209 -34.34 2.17 -26.16
N GLN A 210 -34.42 3.50 -26.04
CA GLN A 210 -35.65 4.19 -25.62
C GLN A 210 -36.77 4.02 -26.64
N ASP A 211 -36.46 4.10 -27.93
CA ASP A 211 -37.42 3.87 -29.01
C ASP A 211 -37.88 2.40 -29.03
N GLU A 212 -36.98 1.42 -28.78
CA GLU A 212 -37.32 0.00 -28.63
C GLU A 212 -38.26 -0.21 -27.44
N ILE A 213 -37.96 0.39 -26.29
CA ILE A 213 -38.84 0.35 -25.10
C ILE A 213 -40.22 0.93 -25.45
N ASN A 214 -40.28 2.11 -26.07
CA ASN A 214 -41.55 2.75 -26.45
C ASN A 214 -42.34 1.88 -27.44
N ASN A 215 -41.67 1.27 -28.42
CA ASN A 215 -42.29 0.34 -29.36
C ASN A 215 -42.81 -0.93 -28.67
N LEU A 216 -42.06 -1.49 -27.72
CA LEU A 216 -42.48 -2.66 -26.94
C LEU A 216 -43.65 -2.31 -26.00
N ILE A 217 -43.66 -1.13 -25.40
CA ILE A 217 -44.80 -0.61 -24.64
C ILE A 217 -46.03 -0.48 -25.54
N ASN A 218 -45.89 0.15 -26.71
CA ASN A 218 -46.99 0.26 -27.68
C ASN A 218 -47.47 -1.11 -28.17
N LYS A 219 -46.56 -2.07 -28.41
CA LYS A 219 -46.92 -3.46 -28.76
C LYS A 219 -47.65 -4.15 -27.62
N LYS A 220 -47.24 -3.92 -26.38
CA LYS A 220 -47.88 -4.44 -25.16
C LYS A 220 -49.29 -3.85 -24.96
N GLU A 221 -49.47 -2.56 -25.24
CA GLU A 221 -50.76 -1.87 -25.13
C GLU A 221 -51.72 -2.25 -26.27
N ASN A 222 -51.21 -2.38 -27.49
CA ASN A 222 -51.97 -2.81 -28.67
C ASN A 222 -51.98 -4.34 -28.87
N PHE A 223 -51.56 -5.10 -27.86
CA PHE A 223 -51.63 -6.56 -27.91
C PHE A 223 -53.11 -6.95 -27.81
N ILE A 224 -53.79 -7.00 -28.97
CA ILE A 224 -55.18 -7.41 -29.10
C ILE A 224 -55.24 -8.92 -28.91
N ILE A 225 -55.42 -9.31 -27.65
CA ILE A 225 -55.83 -10.66 -27.31
C ILE A 225 -57.34 -10.70 -27.55
N ALA A 226 -57.81 -11.63 -28.39
CA ALA A 226 -59.22 -11.79 -28.77
C ALA A 226 -60.18 -11.50 -27.58
N GLU A 227 -61.32 -10.83 -27.81
CA GLU A 227 -62.26 -10.38 -26.76
C GLU A 227 -62.54 -11.42 -25.65
N SER A 228 -62.51 -12.72 -25.98
CA SER A 228 -62.67 -13.82 -25.03
C SER A 228 -61.55 -13.93 -23.98
N TYR A 229 -60.34 -13.45 -24.26
CA TYR A 229 -59.17 -13.59 -23.39
C TYR A 229 -59.12 -12.52 -22.29
N GLY A 230 -59.52 -11.29 -22.59
CA GLY A 230 -59.61 -10.21 -21.58
C GLY A 230 -60.63 -10.55 -20.48
N GLU A 231 -61.73 -11.19 -20.84
CA GLU A 231 -62.71 -11.69 -19.89
C GLU A 231 -62.18 -12.88 -19.09
N LEU A 232 -61.55 -13.86 -19.74
CA LEU A 232 -60.95 -15.01 -19.05
C LEU A 232 -59.82 -14.59 -18.09
N LYS A 233 -58.98 -13.61 -18.46
CA LYS A 233 -57.96 -13.04 -17.57
C LYS A 233 -58.60 -12.32 -16.37
N LYS A 234 -59.59 -11.45 -16.60
CA LYS A 234 -60.33 -10.80 -15.50
C LYS A 234 -60.98 -11.82 -14.57
N GLN A 235 -61.50 -12.93 -15.12
CA GLN A 235 -62.05 -14.02 -14.33
C GLN A 235 -60.97 -14.76 -13.53
N ALA A 236 -59.81 -15.06 -14.12
CA ALA A 236 -58.67 -15.68 -13.44
C ALA A 236 -58.09 -14.79 -12.33
N ASP A 237 -57.97 -13.48 -12.57
CA ASP A 237 -57.52 -12.49 -11.59
C ASP A 237 -58.54 -12.35 -10.44
N LYS A 238 -59.84 -12.32 -10.77
CA LYS A 238 -60.92 -12.30 -9.77
C LYS A 238 -60.93 -13.57 -8.93
N LEU A 239 -60.75 -14.74 -9.54
CA LEU A 239 -60.61 -16.01 -8.82
C LEU A 239 -59.35 -16.01 -7.95
N THR A 240 -58.24 -15.45 -8.41
CA THR A 240 -57.00 -15.32 -7.62
C THR A 240 -57.19 -14.43 -6.40
N SER A 241 -57.83 -13.27 -6.57
CA SER A 241 -58.22 -12.39 -5.47
C SER A 241 -59.14 -13.10 -4.48
N THR A 242 -60.18 -13.78 -4.97
CA THR A 242 -61.13 -14.55 -4.15
C THR A 242 -60.43 -15.69 -3.39
N ILE A 243 -59.51 -16.42 -4.04
CA ILE A 243 -58.71 -17.48 -3.39
C ILE A 243 -57.86 -16.89 -2.27
N ASN A 244 -57.25 -15.72 -2.48
CA ASN A 244 -56.42 -15.07 -1.46
C ASN A 244 -57.27 -14.56 -0.28
N GLU A 245 -58.45 -13.99 -0.54
CA GLU A 245 -59.41 -13.64 0.52
C GLU A 245 -59.86 -14.87 1.32
N LEU A 246 -60.18 -15.98 0.64
CA LEU A 246 -60.55 -17.24 1.29
C LEU A 246 -59.38 -17.84 2.09
N ARG A 247 -58.14 -17.75 1.58
CA ARG A 247 -56.93 -18.19 2.30
C ARG A 247 -56.69 -17.36 3.55
N ASN A 248 -56.84 -16.03 3.45
CA ASN A 248 -56.72 -15.13 4.59
C ASN A 248 -57.81 -15.44 5.63
N ASN A 249 -59.06 -15.62 5.18
CA ASN A 249 -60.16 -16.02 6.06
C ASN A 249 -59.88 -17.37 6.74
N ARG A 250 -59.43 -18.37 5.98
CA ARG A 250 -59.02 -19.66 6.54
C ARG A 250 -57.94 -19.50 7.60
N PHE A 251 -56.90 -18.71 7.32
CA PHE A 251 -55.83 -18.43 8.29
C PHE A 251 -56.38 -17.78 9.58
N PHE A 252 -57.28 -16.80 9.47
CA PHE A 252 -57.90 -16.19 10.65
C PHE A 252 -58.78 -17.19 11.44
N LEU A 253 -59.52 -18.06 10.74
CA LEU A 253 -60.32 -19.10 11.38
C LEU A 253 -59.44 -20.16 12.06
N GLU A 254 -58.33 -20.56 11.43
CA GLU A 254 -57.34 -21.49 11.99
C GLU A 254 -56.65 -20.90 13.23
N GLN A 255 -56.21 -19.64 13.17
CA GLN A 255 -55.67 -18.92 14.34
C GLN A 255 -56.70 -18.81 15.48
N ARG A 256 -57.97 -18.57 15.16
CA ARG A 256 -59.05 -18.50 16.17
C ARG A 256 -59.34 -19.87 16.76
N LEU A 257 -59.29 -20.93 15.95
CA LEU A 257 -59.43 -22.31 16.39
C LEU A 257 -58.26 -22.69 17.29
N GLU A 258 -57.02 -22.39 16.91
CA GLU A 258 -55.82 -22.69 17.69
C GLU A 258 -55.84 -21.98 19.05
N LYS A 259 -56.22 -20.70 19.10
CA LYS A 259 -56.41 -19.99 20.38
C LYS A 259 -57.46 -20.65 21.26
N LYS A 260 -58.59 -21.08 20.70
CA LYS A 260 -59.66 -21.73 21.46
C LYS A 260 -59.31 -23.16 21.89
N ASP A 261 -58.62 -23.92 21.04
CA ASP A 261 -58.09 -25.25 21.36
C ASP A 261 -56.97 -25.14 22.40
N GLY A 262 -56.14 -24.09 22.36
CA GLY A 262 -55.17 -23.73 23.39
C GLY A 262 -55.86 -23.48 24.73
N ILE A 263 -56.88 -22.61 24.76
CA ILE A 263 -57.69 -22.37 25.97
C ILE A 263 -58.36 -23.67 26.46
N LEU A 264 -58.83 -24.52 25.54
CA LEU A 264 -59.44 -25.80 25.89
C LEU A 264 -58.41 -26.76 26.51
N LYS A 265 -57.20 -26.85 25.96
CA LYS A 265 -56.07 -27.63 26.50
C LYS A 265 -55.60 -27.09 27.85
N ASP A 266 -55.45 -25.77 27.98
CA ASP A 266 -55.04 -25.10 29.22
C ASP A 266 -56.10 -25.24 30.32
N SER A 267 -57.39 -25.21 29.96
CA SER A 267 -58.49 -25.52 30.89
C SER A 267 -58.56 -27.00 31.30
N GLY A 268 -57.80 -27.88 30.64
CA GLY A 268 -57.51 -29.25 31.07
C GLY A 268 -56.37 -29.35 32.09
N ASN A 269 -55.50 -28.34 32.16
CA ASN A 269 -54.28 -28.30 32.99
C ASN A 269 -54.36 -27.32 34.18
N ILE A 270 -55.57 -26.92 34.59
CA ILE A 270 -55.79 -26.48 35.98
C ILE A 270 -55.77 -27.76 36.85
N ASN A 271 -54.59 -28.39 36.89
CA ASN A 271 -54.27 -29.46 37.81
C ASN A 271 -54.01 -28.75 39.14
N ILE A 272 -55.11 -28.44 39.84
CA ILE A 272 -55.02 -28.09 41.24
C ILE A 272 -54.37 -29.29 41.90
N ASP A 273 -53.12 -29.14 42.33
CA ASP A 273 -52.48 -30.13 43.17
C ASP A 273 -53.36 -30.28 44.40
N ILE A 274 -54.09 -31.40 44.46
CA ILE A 274 -55.00 -31.71 45.54
C ILE A 274 -54.21 -31.65 46.86
N GLY A 275 -52.91 -31.97 46.83
CA GLY A 275 -52.01 -31.85 47.98
C GLY A 275 -51.74 -30.41 48.43
N GLN A 276 -51.60 -29.43 47.52
CA GLN A 276 -51.44 -28.02 47.88
C GLN A 276 -52.75 -27.42 48.42
N ILE A 277 -53.89 -27.78 47.83
CA ILE A 277 -55.17 -27.35 48.41
C ILE A 277 -55.36 -28.00 49.76
N GLU A 278 -55.09 -29.29 49.92
CA GLU A 278 -55.23 -30.01 51.20
C GLU A 278 -54.27 -29.48 52.28
N SER A 279 -53.06 -28.99 51.92
CA SER A 279 -52.16 -28.34 52.88
C SER A 279 -52.71 -26.99 53.35
N ILE A 280 -53.18 -26.14 52.42
CA ILE A 280 -53.88 -24.88 52.74
C ILE A 280 -55.17 -25.19 53.53
N TYR A 281 -55.85 -26.29 53.20
CA TYR A 281 -57.06 -26.78 53.85
C TYR A 281 -56.79 -27.21 55.29
N ASN A 282 -55.67 -27.90 55.55
CA ASN A 282 -55.27 -28.35 56.88
C ASN A 282 -54.74 -27.21 57.74
N GLU A 283 -54.00 -26.25 57.16
CA GLU A 283 -53.62 -25.01 57.86
C GLU A 283 -54.84 -24.18 58.25
N ALA A 284 -55.79 -23.97 57.33
CA ALA A 284 -57.01 -23.21 57.62
C ALA A 284 -57.94 -23.91 58.62
N LYS A 285 -57.98 -25.25 58.64
CA LYS A 285 -58.77 -26.06 59.58
C LYS A 285 -58.28 -25.96 61.03
N PHE A 286 -57.00 -25.60 61.25
CA PHE A 286 -56.46 -25.35 62.58
C PHE A 286 -56.86 -23.97 63.13
N PHE A 287 -57.13 -22.98 62.25
CA PHE A 287 -57.35 -21.59 62.63
C PHE A 287 -58.82 -21.10 62.56
N PHE A 288 -59.76 -21.80 61.92
CA PHE A 288 -61.13 -21.29 61.69
C PHE A 288 -62.26 -22.28 62.08
N GLU A 289 -63.35 -21.75 62.65
CA GLU A 289 -64.54 -22.49 63.10
C GLU A 289 -65.42 -23.06 61.95
N LYS A 290 -66.29 -24.02 62.29
CA LYS A 290 -67.08 -24.89 61.39
C LYS A 290 -67.90 -24.18 60.30
N ASP A 291 -68.27 -22.91 60.44
CA ASP A 291 -69.12 -22.21 59.47
C ASP A 291 -68.38 -21.72 58.21
N VAL A 292 -67.05 -21.62 58.25
CA VAL A 292 -66.22 -21.30 57.06
C VAL A 292 -66.13 -22.50 56.10
N TYR A 293 -66.23 -23.72 56.64
CA TYR A 293 -66.13 -24.97 55.89
C TYR A 293 -67.25 -25.15 54.85
N LYS A 294 -68.49 -24.76 55.18
CA LYS A 294 -69.63 -24.90 54.27
C LYS A 294 -69.54 -23.93 53.09
N ARG A 295 -69.16 -22.67 53.36
CA ARG A 295 -68.96 -21.64 52.32
C ARG A 295 -67.83 -21.98 51.34
N LEU A 296 -66.75 -22.61 51.80
CA LEU A 296 -65.65 -23.04 50.94
C LEU A 296 -66.03 -24.21 50.02
N LYS A 297 -66.82 -25.17 50.52
CA LYS A 297 -67.30 -26.31 49.71
C LYS A 297 -68.27 -25.84 48.61
N ASP A 298 -69.17 -24.93 48.93
CA ASP A 298 -70.10 -24.35 47.95
C ASP A 298 -69.35 -23.55 46.87
N ALA A 299 -68.28 -22.83 47.24
CA ALA A 299 -67.42 -22.13 46.29
C ALA A 299 -66.68 -23.10 45.34
N GLN A 300 -66.22 -24.25 45.83
CA GLN A 300 -65.58 -25.28 45.00
C GLN A 300 -66.56 -25.91 44.00
N CYS A 301 -67.78 -26.26 44.44
CA CYS A 301 -68.81 -26.80 43.54
C CYS A 301 -69.21 -25.78 42.45
N PHE A 302 -69.36 -24.51 42.83
CA PHE A 302 -69.63 -23.44 41.87
C PHE A 302 -68.48 -23.29 40.86
N HIS A 303 -67.23 -23.32 41.32
CA HIS A 303 -66.05 -23.24 40.45
C HIS A 303 -65.98 -24.41 39.46
N ASN A 304 -66.24 -25.65 39.91
CA ASN A 304 -66.25 -26.83 39.05
C ASN A 304 -67.34 -26.75 37.98
N SER A 305 -68.56 -26.30 38.34
CA SER A 305 -69.65 -26.13 37.37
C SER A 305 -69.36 -25.04 36.32
N LEU A 306 -68.64 -23.99 36.71
CA LEU A 306 -68.19 -22.92 35.81
C LEU A 306 -67.15 -23.42 34.80
N ILE A 307 -66.20 -24.25 35.25
CA ILE A 307 -65.19 -24.86 34.38
C ILE A 307 -65.84 -25.81 33.37
N GLU A 308 -66.79 -26.64 33.81
CA GLU A 308 -67.46 -27.61 32.94
C GLU A 308 -68.31 -26.92 31.86
N ASN A 309 -69.10 -25.91 32.24
CA ASN A 309 -69.87 -25.11 31.29
C ASN A 309 -68.97 -24.38 30.28
N ARG A 310 -67.82 -23.87 30.74
CA ARG A 310 -66.82 -23.24 29.87
C ARG A 310 -66.23 -24.24 28.87
N LYS A 311 -65.92 -25.47 29.28
CA LYS A 311 -65.44 -26.54 28.39
C LYS A 311 -66.47 -26.91 27.32
N ASN A 312 -67.73 -27.11 27.72
CA ASN A 312 -68.81 -27.48 26.79
C ASN A 312 -69.07 -26.39 25.74
N ARG A 313 -69.08 -25.12 26.16
CA ARG A 313 -69.21 -23.98 25.24
C ARG A 313 -68.04 -23.91 24.26
N LEU A 314 -66.81 -24.00 24.76
CA LEU A 314 -65.60 -23.94 23.92
C LEU A 314 -65.55 -25.10 22.93
N PHE A 315 -65.97 -26.31 23.34
CA PHE A 315 -66.04 -27.48 22.46
C PHE A 315 -67.03 -27.31 21.31
N SER A 316 -68.23 -26.77 21.58
CA SER A 316 -69.20 -26.46 20.52
C SER A 316 -68.67 -25.39 19.55
N GLU A 317 -68.03 -24.34 20.08
CA GLU A 317 -67.45 -23.27 19.27
C GLU A 317 -66.26 -23.76 18.41
N THR A 318 -65.41 -24.67 18.91
CA THR A 318 -64.30 -25.23 18.12
C THR A 318 -64.81 -26.20 17.06
N LYS A 319 -65.87 -26.97 17.34
CA LYS A 319 -66.54 -27.83 16.34
C LYS A 319 -67.12 -27.01 15.18
N GLU A 320 -67.80 -25.90 15.47
CA GLU A 320 -68.31 -24.99 14.44
C GLU A 320 -67.18 -24.37 13.60
N LEU A 321 -66.10 -23.93 14.24
CA LEU A 321 -64.93 -23.37 13.54
C LEU A 321 -64.29 -24.40 12.60
N ARG A 322 -64.16 -25.66 13.02
CA ARG A 322 -63.65 -26.75 12.17
C ARG A 322 -64.51 -26.99 10.95
N LEU A 323 -65.85 -26.96 11.10
CA LEU A 323 -66.78 -27.08 9.96
C LEU A 323 -66.60 -25.92 8.97
N LYS A 324 -66.51 -24.68 9.46
CA LYS A 324 -66.26 -23.50 8.63
C LYS A 324 -64.92 -23.55 7.90
N ILE A 325 -63.85 -23.99 8.57
CA ILE A 325 -62.52 -24.16 7.93
C ILE A 325 -62.60 -25.20 6.81
N LYS A 326 -63.33 -26.30 7.01
CA LYS A 326 -63.52 -27.34 6.00
C LYS A 326 -64.29 -26.80 4.78
N GLU A 327 -65.33 -26.01 5.02
CA GLU A 327 -66.11 -25.35 3.97
C GLU A 327 -65.25 -24.35 3.16
N VAL A 328 -64.54 -23.45 3.84
CA VAL A 328 -63.62 -22.49 3.18
C VAL A 328 -62.52 -23.22 2.41
N SER A 329 -61.99 -24.32 2.93
CA SER A 329 -60.98 -25.13 2.24
C SER A 329 -61.51 -25.80 0.97
N ASN A 330 -62.75 -26.29 1.00
CA ASN A 330 -63.42 -26.81 -0.20
C ASN A 330 -63.62 -25.70 -1.23
N ASN A 331 -64.04 -24.50 -0.81
CA ASN A 331 -64.20 -23.36 -1.70
C ASN A 331 -62.87 -22.92 -2.32
N ILE A 332 -61.77 -22.91 -1.56
CA ILE A 332 -60.43 -22.67 -2.11
C ILE A 332 -60.10 -23.71 -3.18
N LYS A 333 -60.38 -24.99 -2.93
CA LYS A 333 -60.10 -26.07 -3.88
C LYS A 333 -60.91 -25.92 -5.16
N ILE A 334 -62.21 -25.67 -5.07
CA ILE A 334 -63.10 -25.46 -6.22
C ILE A 334 -62.64 -24.27 -7.06
N ASN A 335 -62.41 -23.11 -6.43
CA ASN A 335 -61.95 -21.91 -7.13
C ASN A 335 -60.56 -22.09 -7.74
N SER A 336 -59.66 -22.84 -7.08
CA SER A 336 -58.33 -23.15 -7.62
C SER A 336 -58.44 -24.04 -8.87
N THR A 337 -59.22 -25.11 -8.83
CA THR A 337 -59.44 -25.97 -10.01
C THR A 337 -60.04 -25.19 -11.19
N GLN A 338 -61.00 -24.30 -10.92
CA GLN A 338 -61.62 -23.48 -11.95
C GLN A 338 -60.64 -22.46 -12.54
N ARG A 339 -59.81 -21.83 -11.70
CA ARG A 339 -58.76 -20.93 -12.15
C ARG A 339 -57.72 -21.68 -12.98
N ASP A 340 -57.29 -22.86 -12.54
CA ASP A 340 -56.26 -23.64 -13.22
C ASP A 340 -56.77 -24.14 -14.59
N TYR A 341 -58.08 -24.41 -14.73
CA TYR A 341 -58.71 -24.69 -16.03
C TYR A 341 -58.69 -23.47 -16.96
N ILE A 342 -59.03 -22.28 -16.45
CA ILE A 342 -58.96 -21.02 -17.21
C ILE A 342 -57.52 -20.73 -17.62
N LEU A 343 -56.55 -20.90 -16.73
CA LEU A 343 -55.13 -20.69 -17.03
C LEU A 343 -54.61 -21.66 -18.08
N LYS A 344 -55.07 -22.91 -18.07
CA LYS A 344 -54.70 -23.90 -19.09
C LYS A 344 -55.28 -23.55 -20.48
N ASP A 345 -56.52 -23.05 -20.53
CA ASP A 345 -57.16 -22.56 -21.76
C ASP A 345 -56.50 -21.27 -22.30
N LEU A 346 -55.91 -20.47 -21.41
CA LEU A 346 -55.11 -19.28 -21.75
C LEU A 346 -53.72 -19.66 -22.31
N ASP A 347 -53.15 -20.80 -21.91
CA ASP A 347 -51.82 -21.31 -22.29
C ASP A 347 -51.81 -21.97 -23.68
N ASP A 348 -52.88 -22.70 -24.03
CA ASP A 348 -53.08 -23.39 -25.33
C ASP A 348 -53.07 -22.44 -26.56
N LYS A 349 -52.98 -21.12 -26.36
CA LYS A 349 -52.99 -20.08 -27.41
C LYS A 349 -51.67 -19.30 -27.57
N GLY A 350 -50.61 -19.58 -26.80
CA GLY A 350 -49.26 -18.96 -26.95
C GLY A 350 -49.14 -17.46 -26.64
N ALA A 351 -50.25 -16.74 -26.49
CA ALA A 351 -50.29 -15.29 -26.27
C ALA A 351 -49.75 -14.84 -24.89
N LEU A 352 -49.79 -15.71 -23.88
CA LEU A 352 -49.30 -15.40 -22.52
C LEU A 352 -47.76 -15.37 -22.46
N GLU A 353 -47.11 -16.32 -23.13
CA GLU A 353 -45.65 -16.39 -23.23
C GLU A 353 -45.09 -15.18 -23.98
N GLU A 354 -45.75 -14.77 -25.07
CA GLU A 354 -45.37 -13.58 -25.83
C GLU A 354 -45.50 -12.30 -24.98
N TYR A 355 -46.61 -12.11 -24.25
CA TYR A 355 -46.80 -10.98 -23.35
C TYR A 355 -45.76 -10.90 -22.23
N ASN A 356 -45.44 -12.05 -21.62
CA ASN A 356 -44.43 -12.14 -20.58
C ASN A 356 -43.03 -11.85 -21.14
N SER A 357 -42.72 -12.36 -22.34
CA SER A 357 -41.43 -12.10 -23.01
C SER A 357 -41.25 -10.61 -23.34
N ILE A 358 -42.29 -9.92 -23.82
CA ILE A 358 -42.27 -8.47 -24.06
C ILE A 358 -42.03 -7.72 -22.74
N THR A 359 -42.70 -8.14 -21.66
CA THR A 359 -42.56 -7.49 -20.34
C THR A 359 -41.16 -7.68 -19.75
N GLU A 360 -40.58 -8.87 -19.83
CA GLU A 360 -39.20 -9.13 -19.37
C GLU A 360 -38.17 -8.40 -20.23
N ARG A 361 -38.39 -8.30 -21.55
CA ARG A 361 -37.54 -7.50 -22.44
C ARG A 361 -37.57 -6.01 -22.09
N ILE A 362 -38.76 -5.45 -21.83
CA ILE A 362 -38.90 -4.05 -21.36
C ILE A 362 -38.09 -3.82 -20.09
N LYS A 363 -38.25 -4.68 -19.05
CA LYS A 363 -37.49 -4.55 -17.80
C LYS A 363 -35.98 -4.60 -18.02
N THR A 364 -35.53 -5.52 -18.87
CA THR A 364 -34.11 -5.67 -19.21
C THR A 364 -33.56 -4.40 -19.84
N LEU A 365 -34.26 -3.87 -20.85
CA LEU A 365 -33.88 -2.63 -21.53
C LEU A 365 -33.95 -1.41 -20.59
N GLU A 366 -34.93 -1.34 -19.69
CA GLU A 366 -35.03 -0.26 -18.70
C GLU A 366 -33.83 -0.26 -17.74
N LEU A 367 -33.41 -1.44 -17.26
CA LEU A 367 -32.21 -1.58 -16.43
C LEU A 367 -30.95 -1.18 -17.18
N GLU A 368 -30.84 -1.57 -18.45
CA GLU A 368 -29.73 -1.21 -19.33
C GLU A 368 -29.65 0.32 -19.54
N VAL A 369 -30.78 0.96 -19.86
CA VAL A 369 -30.88 2.42 -19.98
C VAL A 369 -30.50 3.12 -18.67
N GLN A 370 -30.93 2.59 -17.51
CA GLN A 370 -30.54 3.15 -16.21
C GLN A 370 -29.04 3.06 -15.98
N HIS A 371 -28.42 1.93 -16.32
CA HIS A 371 -26.97 1.75 -16.22
C HIS A 371 -26.21 2.70 -17.16
N LEU A 372 -26.61 2.81 -18.42
CA LEU A 372 -26.00 3.71 -19.40
C LEU A 372 -26.07 5.17 -18.95
N LYS A 373 -27.25 5.64 -18.49
CA LYS A 373 -27.40 7.01 -17.94
C LYS A 373 -26.49 7.26 -16.73
N LYS A 374 -26.30 6.26 -15.88
CA LYS A 374 -25.39 6.35 -14.73
C LYS A 374 -23.94 6.48 -15.19
N TYR A 375 -23.51 5.71 -16.19
CA TYR A 375 -22.16 5.83 -16.75
C TYR A 375 -21.93 7.17 -17.44
N GLU A 376 -22.88 7.67 -18.23
CA GLU A 376 -22.80 9.01 -18.84
C GLU A 376 -22.59 10.09 -17.78
N THR A 377 -23.34 10.01 -16.67
CA THR A 377 -23.21 10.95 -15.56
C THR A 377 -21.82 10.90 -14.93
N ILE A 378 -21.32 9.69 -14.62
CA ILE A 378 -19.98 9.48 -14.05
C ILE A 378 -18.89 10.00 -15.01
N LEU A 379 -19.00 9.70 -16.30
CA LEU A 379 -18.03 10.15 -17.31
C LEU A 379 -18.04 11.67 -17.47
N HIS A 380 -19.20 12.30 -17.37
CA HIS A 380 -19.33 13.74 -17.39
C HIS A 380 -18.69 14.40 -16.16
N ASP A 381 -18.87 13.83 -14.97
CA ASP A 381 -18.23 14.33 -13.75
C ASP A 381 -16.70 14.13 -13.80
N PHE A 382 -16.22 12.99 -14.28
CA PHE A 382 -14.79 12.79 -14.56
C PHE A 382 -14.25 13.83 -15.55
N LYS A 383 -15.01 14.21 -16.58
CA LYS A 383 -14.60 15.26 -17.52
C LYS A 383 -14.46 16.63 -16.81
N LYS A 384 -15.39 16.99 -15.93
CA LYS A 384 -15.32 18.21 -15.12
C LYS A 384 -14.08 18.20 -14.22
N ASP A 385 -13.84 17.12 -13.50
CA ASP A 385 -12.71 17.02 -12.58
C ASP A 385 -11.37 16.99 -13.31
N LYS A 386 -11.29 16.34 -14.48
CA LYS A 386 -10.13 16.43 -15.37
C LYS A 386 -9.85 17.87 -15.79
N SER A 387 -10.89 18.64 -16.12
CA SER A 387 -10.73 20.06 -16.49
C SER A 387 -10.19 20.88 -15.31
N LYS A 388 -10.74 20.71 -14.10
CA LYS A 388 -10.24 21.38 -12.88
C LYS A 388 -8.78 21.06 -12.59
N LEU A 389 -8.42 19.77 -12.61
CA LEU A 389 -7.03 19.32 -12.38
C LEU A 389 -6.08 19.85 -13.48
N THR A 390 -6.57 19.99 -14.72
CA THR A 390 -5.79 20.57 -15.81
C THR A 390 -5.50 22.06 -15.55
N ILE A 391 -6.49 22.82 -15.08
CA ILE A 391 -6.32 24.23 -14.70
C ILE A 391 -5.32 24.36 -13.56
N GLN A 392 -5.46 23.54 -12.50
CA GLN A 392 -4.52 23.51 -11.39
C GLN A 392 -3.09 23.20 -11.87
N ASN A 393 -2.94 22.21 -12.75
CA ASN A 393 -1.65 21.86 -13.34
C ASN A 393 -1.00 23.01 -14.13
N THR A 394 -1.80 23.82 -14.84
CA THR A 394 -1.31 25.03 -15.54
C THR A 394 -0.89 26.10 -14.54
N GLN A 395 -1.69 26.36 -13.50
CA GLN A 395 -1.36 27.32 -12.45
C GLN A 395 -0.05 26.95 -11.71
N ILE A 396 0.18 25.67 -11.46
CA ILE A 396 1.44 25.19 -10.86
C ILE A 396 2.63 25.49 -11.78
N THR A 397 2.49 25.29 -13.09
CA THR A 397 3.54 25.61 -14.07
C THR A 397 3.80 27.12 -14.14
N GLU A 398 2.77 27.97 -14.08
CA GLU A 398 2.96 29.43 -14.03
C GLU A 398 3.71 29.86 -12.77
N LYS A 399 3.32 29.30 -11.61
CA LYS A 399 4.01 29.54 -10.33
C LYS A 399 5.47 29.05 -10.36
N SER A 400 5.77 27.96 -11.07
CA SER A 400 7.14 27.42 -11.14
C SER A 400 8.09 28.34 -11.89
N ILE A 401 7.62 28.98 -12.97
CA ILE A 401 8.39 29.99 -13.71
C ILE A 401 8.73 31.18 -12.80
N LEU A 402 7.71 31.73 -12.12
CA LEU A 402 7.90 32.85 -11.18
C LEU A 402 8.84 32.48 -10.03
N TYR A 403 8.75 31.24 -9.54
CA TYR A 403 9.66 30.73 -8.52
C TYR A 403 11.12 30.71 -9.01
N LEU A 404 11.39 30.20 -10.21
CA LEU A 404 12.76 30.17 -10.75
C LEU A 404 13.33 31.58 -10.96
N GLU A 405 12.51 32.52 -11.42
CA GLU A 405 12.90 33.92 -11.55
C GLU A 405 13.24 34.55 -10.19
N ALA A 406 12.38 34.33 -9.19
CA ALA A 406 12.59 34.84 -7.83
C ALA A 406 13.83 34.23 -7.15
N GLN A 407 14.16 32.97 -7.44
CA GLN A 407 15.30 32.26 -6.83
C GLN A 407 16.59 32.34 -7.65
N LYS A 408 16.65 33.17 -8.70
CA LYS A 408 17.81 33.28 -9.58
C LYS A 408 19.14 33.47 -8.84
N ASN A 409 19.20 34.41 -7.89
CA ASN A 409 20.43 34.67 -7.12
C ASN A 409 20.87 33.45 -6.31
N TYR A 410 19.92 32.71 -5.72
CA TYR A 410 20.23 31.48 -5.00
C TYR A 410 20.76 30.39 -5.93
N LEU A 411 20.14 30.22 -7.09
CA LEU A 411 20.56 29.26 -8.11
C LEU A 411 21.95 29.61 -8.69
N ASP A 412 22.27 30.90 -8.85
CA ASP A 412 23.59 31.35 -9.29
C ASP A 412 24.65 31.01 -8.23
N VAL A 413 24.37 31.24 -6.94
CA VAL A 413 25.27 30.84 -5.82
C VAL A 413 25.45 29.32 -5.78
N LEU A 414 24.37 28.56 -6.01
CA LEU A 414 24.41 27.11 -6.09
C LEU A 414 25.29 26.63 -7.24
N GLU A 415 25.14 27.24 -8.43
CA GLU A 415 25.99 26.97 -9.59
C GLU A 415 27.45 27.31 -9.29
N ASP A 416 27.73 28.45 -8.66
CA ASP A 416 29.10 28.85 -8.31
C ASP A 416 29.78 27.89 -7.32
N LYS A 417 29.04 27.38 -6.32
CA LYS A 417 29.55 26.33 -5.42
C LYS A 417 29.95 25.08 -6.20
N PHE A 418 29.08 24.59 -7.08
CA PHE A 418 29.40 23.44 -7.93
C PHE A 418 30.63 23.72 -8.80
N ARG A 419 30.66 24.89 -9.43
CA ARG A 419 31.77 25.31 -10.31
C ARG A 419 33.09 25.38 -9.57
N ASN A 420 33.10 25.80 -8.32
CA ASN A 420 34.31 25.86 -7.51
C ASN A 420 34.86 24.47 -7.18
N ILE A 421 33.99 23.46 -7.00
CA ILE A 421 34.44 22.06 -6.84
C ILE A 421 35.04 21.55 -8.16
N VAL A 422 34.36 21.78 -9.29
CA VAL A 422 34.83 21.33 -10.61
C VAL A 422 36.17 21.96 -11.01
N LYS A 423 36.39 23.24 -10.68
CA LYS A 423 37.67 23.94 -10.93
C LYS A 423 38.86 23.30 -10.19
N ARG A 424 38.63 22.47 -9.17
CA ARG A 424 39.71 21.67 -8.54
C ARG A 424 40.28 20.60 -9.47
N PHE A 425 39.51 20.18 -10.47
CA PHE A 425 39.89 19.15 -11.44
C PHE A 425 40.30 19.72 -12.80
N TYR A 426 39.77 20.89 -13.19
CA TYR A 426 40.00 21.47 -14.52
C TYR A 426 40.34 22.96 -14.44
N ASP A 427 41.48 23.32 -15.03
CA ASP A 427 41.92 24.71 -15.12
C ASP A 427 40.94 25.56 -15.93
N ASN A 428 40.56 26.71 -15.38
CA ASN A 428 39.70 27.72 -16.01
C ASN A 428 38.33 27.23 -16.50
N HIS A 429 37.87 26.06 -16.07
CA HIS A 429 36.55 25.52 -16.47
C HIS A 429 35.80 24.95 -15.27
N GLY A 430 34.72 25.62 -14.85
CA GLY A 430 33.89 25.18 -13.72
C GLY A 430 32.70 24.29 -14.09
N GLY A 431 32.43 24.05 -15.38
CA GLY A 431 31.17 23.43 -15.77
C GLY A 431 29.96 24.33 -15.48
N SER A 432 28.78 23.72 -15.31
CA SER A 432 27.52 24.40 -15.02
C SER A 432 26.58 23.50 -14.21
N LEU A 433 25.72 24.09 -13.38
CA LEU A 433 24.63 23.42 -12.71
C LEU A 433 23.38 24.28 -12.84
N LYS A 434 22.35 23.77 -13.52
CA LYS A 434 21.13 24.53 -13.79
C LYS A 434 19.89 23.75 -13.38
N ILE A 435 18.96 24.46 -12.78
CA ILE A 435 17.61 23.98 -12.50
C ILE A 435 16.68 24.74 -13.44
N LYS A 436 15.91 24.01 -14.25
CA LYS A 436 15.03 24.60 -15.25
C LYS A 436 13.69 23.88 -15.27
N ASP A 437 12.67 24.51 -15.83
CA ASP A 437 11.42 23.82 -16.12
C ASP A 437 11.66 22.61 -17.02
N THR A 438 11.01 21.51 -16.69
CA THR A 438 11.13 20.27 -17.47
C THR A 438 10.25 20.30 -18.72
N LYS A 439 10.65 19.54 -19.73
CA LYS A 439 9.76 19.16 -20.84
C LYS A 439 8.93 17.92 -20.52
N ASP A 440 9.30 17.17 -19.48
CA ASP A 440 8.58 15.98 -19.05
C ASP A 440 7.31 16.38 -18.29
N ALA A 441 6.15 16.00 -18.83
CA ALA A 441 4.87 16.32 -18.23
C ALA A 441 4.66 15.75 -16.81
N LYS A 442 5.48 14.79 -16.37
CA LYS A 442 5.44 14.18 -15.02
C LYS A 442 6.17 15.00 -13.98
N TYR A 443 7.20 15.75 -14.36
CA TYR A 443 8.05 16.51 -13.44
C TYR A 443 7.76 18.01 -13.53
N LEU A 444 8.32 18.76 -12.58
CA LEU A 444 8.27 20.23 -12.61
C LEU A 444 9.61 20.81 -13.06
N PHE A 445 10.70 20.30 -12.49
CA PHE A 445 12.05 20.77 -12.80
C PHE A 445 12.95 19.65 -13.32
N ASP A 446 13.90 20.01 -14.18
CA ASP A 446 15.07 19.22 -14.54
C ASP A 446 16.32 19.79 -13.83
N ILE A 447 17.24 18.91 -13.43
CA ILE A 447 18.56 19.27 -12.92
C ILE A 447 19.57 18.94 -14.02
N LEU A 448 20.32 19.94 -14.46
CA LEU A 448 21.36 19.80 -15.47
C LEU A 448 22.71 20.15 -14.83
N ALA A 449 23.45 19.14 -14.41
CA ALA A 449 24.86 19.27 -14.08
C ALA A 449 25.66 18.98 -15.35
N ASN A 450 26.66 19.80 -15.68
CA ASN A 450 27.64 19.53 -16.74
C ASN A 450 29.03 19.91 -16.29
N ILE A 451 30.04 19.14 -16.71
CA ILE A 451 31.44 19.46 -16.47
C ILE A 451 32.23 19.46 -17.80
N PRO A 452 33.48 19.96 -17.84
CA PRO A 452 34.26 20.00 -19.06
C PRO A 452 34.46 18.61 -19.66
N LYS A 453 34.38 18.51 -21.00
CA LYS A 453 34.55 17.25 -21.78
C LYS A 453 33.46 16.19 -21.54
N ASP A 454 32.24 16.57 -21.13
CA ASP A 454 31.05 15.70 -20.83
C ASP A 454 30.57 14.76 -21.96
N ALA A 455 31.32 14.60 -23.04
CA ALA A 455 31.07 13.65 -24.13
C ALA A 455 31.81 12.29 -23.96
N GLY A 456 32.60 12.12 -22.88
CA GLY A 456 33.33 10.88 -22.58
C GLY A 456 32.86 10.20 -21.28
N GLN A 457 33.00 8.88 -21.21
CA GLN A 457 32.54 8.06 -20.09
C GLN A 457 33.33 8.35 -18.79
N ALA A 458 34.64 8.65 -18.90
CA ALA A 458 35.55 9.13 -17.84
C ALA A 458 35.17 10.47 -17.17
N VAL A 459 34.20 11.19 -17.75
CA VAL A 459 33.71 12.47 -17.22
C VAL A 459 32.52 12.24 -16.27
N GLY A 460 31.93 11.04 -16.28
CA GLY A 460 30.82 10.68 -15.40
C GLY A 460 31.20 10.65 -13.92
N GLU A 461 32.34 10.04 -13.57
CA GLU A 461 32.76 9.84 -12.17
C GLU A 461 33.20 11.14 -11.49
N VAL A 462 33.97 11.99 -12.17
CA VAL A 462 34.32 13.32 -11.65
C VAL A 462 33.07 14.14 -11.39
N LYS A 463 32.12 14.12 -12.35
CA LYS A 463 30.84 14.83 -12.23
C LYS A 463 30.01 14.31 -11.06
N LEU A 464 29.97 12.99 -10.90
CA LEU A 464 29.29 12.32 -9.79
C LEU A 464 29.91 12.73 -8.45
N PHE A 465 31.24 12.67 -8.32
CA PHE A 465 31.93 13.11 -7.12
C PHE A 465 31.66 14.59 -6.82
N CYS A 466 31.82 15.48 -7.81
CA CYS A 466 31.58 16.92 -7.63
C CYS A 466 30.16 17.20 -7.15
N TYR A 467 29.17 16.49 -7.70
CA TYR A 467 27.78 16.66 -7.31
C TYR A 467 27.50 16.12 -5.90
N ASP A 468 28.07 14.97 -5.52
CA ASP A 468 27.92 14.44 -4.16
C ASP A 468 28.56 15.35 -3.11
N ILE A 469 29.75 15.92 -3.40
CA ILE A 469 30.39 16.91 -2.53
C ILE A 469 29.53 18.17 -2.42
N LEU A 470 28.92 18.64 -3.51
CA LEU A 470 27.98 19.76 -3.46
C LEU A 470 26.82 19.45 -2.52
N LEU A 471 26.16 18.30 -2.69
CA LEU A 471 25.06 17.90 -1.82
C LEU A 471 25.50 17.87 -0.35
N TYR A 472 26.69 17.34 -0.06
CA TYR A 472 27.21 17.32 1.31
C TYR A 472 27.46 18.74 1.85
N GLN A 473 28.11 19.61 1.07
CA GLN A 473 28.42 20.98 1.49
C GLN A 473 27.17 21.81 1.78
N LEU A 474 26.05 21.52 1.10
CA LEU A 474 24.75 22.15 1.36
C LEU A 474 24.02 21.59 2.58
N ASN A 475 24.36 20.37 3.01
CA ASN A 475 23.60 19.60 3.99
C ASN A 475 24.49 18.95 5.06
N LYS A 476 25.55 19.63 5.49
CA LYS A 476 26.60 19.08 6.38
C LYS A 476 26.03 18.46 7.65
N ASP A 477 25.02 19.10 8.22
CA ASP A 477 24.42 18.76 9.51
C ASP A 477 23.45 17.57 9.44
N LEU A 478 23.08 17.09 8.24
CA LEU A 478 22.10 16.00 8.11
C LEU A 478 22.67 14.63 8.51
N LEU A 479 23.94 14.36 8.18
CA LEU A 479 24.54 13.04 8.43
C LEU A 479 26.00 13.09 8.86
N SER A 480 26.80 14.09 8.43
CA SER A 480 28.25 14.18 8.70
C SER A 480 29.04 12.92 8.29
N PHE A 481 28.49 12.09 7.40
CA PHE A 481 29.09 10.85 6.92
C PHE A 481 28.89 10.75 5.40
N MET A 482 29.93 10.31 4.69
CA MET A 482 29.86 9.96 3.29
C MET A 482 30.63 8.66 3.02
N ALA A 483 30.22 7.93 1.99
CA ALA A 483 30.93 6.76 1.54
C ALA A 483 30.83 6.54 0.03
N HIS A 484 31.91 6.02 -0.54
CA HIS A 484 31.93 5.59 -1.94
C HIS A 484 32.59 4.22 -2.06
N ASP A 485 32.02 3.38 -2.90
CA ASP A 485 32.69 2.22 -3.44
C ASP A 485 33.78 2.61 -4.45
N GLY A 486 34.71 1.68 -4.71
CA GLY A 486 35.85 1.91 -5.63
C GLY A 486 35.45 2.19 -7.08
N CYS A 487 34.20 1.93 -7.45
CA CYS A 487 33.59 2.36 -8.73
C CYS A 487 33.65 3.87 -8.95
N ILE A 488 33.88 4.68 -7.92
CA ILE A 488 34.12 6.11 -8.10
C ILE A 488 35.37 6.42 -8.94
N PHE A 489 36.28 5.45 -9.11
CA PHE A 489 37.58 5.65 -9.78
C PHE A 489 37.72 4.96 -11.14
N SER A 490 36.70 4.26 -11.65
CA SER A 490 36.81 3.29 -12.76
C SER A 490 37.49 3.84 -14.01
N GLU A 491 37.12 5.04 -14.43
CA GLU A 491 37.60 5.63 -15.68
C GLU A 491 38.41 6.92 -15.48
N MET A 492 38.85 7.19 -14.24
CA MET A 492 39.57 8.39 -13.89
C MET A 492 41.08 8.26 -14.14
N ASP A 493 41.73 9.36 -14.50
CA ASP A 493 43.20 9.43 -14.49
C ASP A 493 43.74 9.60 -13.06
N SER A 494 45.04 9.34 -12.89
CA SER A 494 45.71 9.37 -11.58
C SER A 494 45.75 10.76 -10.93
N ARG A 495 45.73 11.86 -11.71
CA ARG A 495 45.60 13.22 -11.17
C ARG A 495 44.24 13.41 -10.54
N GLN A 496 43.18 13.04 -11.27
CA GLN A 496 41.81 13.16 -10.78
C GLN A 496 41.57 12.31 -9.53
N LYS A 497 42.06 11.06 -9.51
CA LYS A 497 42.01 10.17 -8.33
C LYS A 497 42.68 10.83 -7.11
N SER A 498 43.85 11.41 -7.30
CA SER A 498 44.58 12.14 -6.24
C SER A 498 43.83 13.38 -5.77
N THR A 499 43.22 14.13 -6.69
CA THR A 499 42.43 15.33 -6.38
C THR A 499 41.19 15.00 -5.55
N ILE A 500 40.50 13.88 -5.81
CA ILE A 500 39.40 13.40 -4.97
C ILE A 500 39.87 13.28 -3.51
N LEU A 501 40.96 12.54 -3.27
CA LEU A 501 41.45 12.32 -1.92
C LEU A 501 41.92 13.62 -1.27
N LYS A 502 42.51 14.54 -2.04
CA LYS A 502 42.87 15.86 -1.53
C LYS A 502 41.66 16.62 -0.99
N ILE A 503 40.58 16.69 -1.77
CA ILE A 503 39.33 17.34 -1.37
C ILE A 503 38.74 16.65 -0.13
N ILE A 504 38.74 15.31 -0.08
CA ILE A 504 38.24 14.59 1.09
C ILE A 504 39.06 14.89 2.34
N LEU A 505 40.40 14.90 2.26
CA LEU A 505 41.26 15.22 3.40
C LEU A 505 41.05 16.64 3.93
N GLU A 506 40.76 17.60 3.04
CA GLU A 506 40.38 18.96 3.43
C GLU A 506 39.03 18.95 4.16
N LEU A 507 38.02 18.28 3.61
CA LEU A 507 36.68 18.23 4.19
C LEU A 507 36.63 17.50 5.54
N THR A 508 37.37 16.40 5.70
CA THR A 508 37.46 15.65 6.97
C THR A 508 38.21 16.44 8.04
N LYS A 509 39.09 17.38 7.66
CA LYS A 509 39.79 18.26 8.60
C LYS A 509 38.93 19.46 9.02
N GLU A 510 38.13 20.00 8.10
CA GLU A 510 37.41 21.26 8.31
C GLU A 510 35.97 21.10 8.83
N ASN A 511 35.28 19.99 8.53
CA ASN A 511 33.82 19.93 8.63
C ASN A 511 33.26 18.71 9.39
N ASP A 512 34.05 18.07 10.26
CA ASP A 512 33.67 16.86 11.01
C ASP A 512 33.10 15.72 10.12
N LEU A 513 33.51 15.69 8.85
CA LEU A 513 33.11 14.65 7.90
C LEU A 513 33.84 13.35 8.23
N GLN A 514 33.08 12.28 8.44
CA GLN A 514 33.61 10.93 8.33
C GLN A 514 33.43 10.41 6.89
N TYR A 515 34.51 9.97 6.25
CA TYR A 515 34.49 9.46 4.88
C TYR A 515 34.98 8.02 4.80
N PHE A 516 34.17 7.13 4.23
CA PHE A 516 34.51 5.72 4.04
C PHE A 516 34.69 5.35 2.57
N LEU A 517 35.82 4.69 2.24
CA LEU A 517 36.19 4.40 0.86
C LEU A 517 36.64 2.95 0.68
N ASN A 518 36.13 2.29 -0.35
CA ASN A 518 36.74 1.08 -0.88
C ASN A 518 37.71 1.42 -2.00
N ILE A 519 38.90 0.82 -1.97
CA ILE A 519 39.91 1.08 -3.01
C ILE A 519 40.65 -0.20 -3.44
N GLY A 520 41.01 -0.28 -4.72
CA GLY A 520 41.91 -1.33 -5.24
C GLY A 520 43.38 -0.89 -5.19
N GLN A 521 44.30 -1.86 -5.17
CA GLN A 521 45.74 -1.60 -5.11
C GLN A 521 46.25 -0.64 -6.18
N ASN A 522 45.89 -0.83 -7.45
CA ASN A 522 46.35 0.03 -8.55
C ASN A 522 45.96 1.48 -8.31
N THR A 523 44.69 1.73 -7.99
CA THR A 523 44.18 3.07 -7.66
C THR A 523 44.89 3.65 -6.44
N LEU A 524 45.10 2.86 -5.39
CA LEU A 524 45.81 3.31 -4.19
C LEU A 524 47.27 3.71 -4.51
N ASN A 525 47.97 2.91 -5.31
CA ASN A 525 49.34 3.20 -5.73
C ASN A 525 49.42 4.46 -6.60
N GLU A 526 48.47 4.64 -7.53
CA GLU A 526 48.37 5.84 -8.36
C GLU A 526 48.14 7.12 -7.54
N ILE A 527 47.31 7.04 -6.48
CA ILE A 527 47.05 8.18 -5.57
C ILE A 527 48.27 8.49 -4.72
N LEU A 528 48.91 7.45 -4.18
CA LEU A 528 50.08 7.62 -3.32
C LEU A 528 51.29 8.12 -4.11
N ASP A 529 51.34 7.85 -5.42
CA ASP A 529 52.32 8.40 -6.35
C ASP A 529 53.74 8.38 -5.74
N SER A 530 54.22 7.19 -5.39
CA SER A 530 55.45 7.03 -4.59
C SER A 530 56.70 7.59 -5.28
N GLU A 531 56.64 7.81 -6.60
CA GLU A 531 57.70 8.41 -7.42
C GLU A 531 57.50 9.92 -7.65
N ASP A 532 56.50 10.53 -7.00
CA ASP A 532 56.16 11.96 -7.08
C ASP A 532 56.00 12.48 -8.53
N LYS A 533 55.50 11.64 -9.44
CA LYS A 533 55.32 11.99 -10.87
C LYS A 533 54.20 13.01 -11.09
N ILE A 534 53.21 13.02 -10.22
CA ILE A 534 51.98 13.81 -10.33
C ILE A 534 51.98 14.93 -9.28
N ASN A 535 52.46 14.63 -8.07
CA ASN A 535 52.70 15.61 -6.99
C ASN A 535 51.47 16.46 -6.60
N ILE A 536 50.27 15.86 -6.59
CA ILE A 536 49.02 16.51 -6.16
C ILE A 536 48.86 16.48 -4.64
N LEU A 537 49.16 15.33 -4.02
CA LEU A 537 49.19 15.15 -2.57
C LEU A 537 50.61 15.42 -2.05
N SER A 538 50.70 16.21 -1.00
CA SER A 538 51.93 16.40 -0.21
C SER A 538 52.34 15.11 0.52
N SER A 539 53.59 15.04 0.97
CA SER A 539 54.09 13.88 1.73
C SER A 539 53.30 13.62 3.03
N GLU A 540 52.76 14.67 3.66
CA GLU A 540 51.90 14.52 4.85
C GLU A 540 50.54 13.94 4.48
N GLU A 541 49.90 14.45 3.43
CA GLU A 541 48.63 13.92 2.93
C GLU A 541 48.76 12.45 2.51
N LYS A 542 49.85 12.08 1.83
CA LYS A 542 50.15 10.68 1.48
C LYS A 542 50.27 9.78 2.73
N LYS A 543 50.92 10.27 3.79
CA LYS A 543 50.99 9.55 5.08
C LYS A 543 49.60 9.39 5.70
N ARG A 544 48.75 10.41 5.66
CA ARG A 544 47.37 10.34 6.15
C ARG A 544 46.54 9.32 5.38
N VAL A 545 46.65 9.28 4.04
CA VAL A 545 45.96 8.26 3.22
C VAL A 545 46.43 6.85 3.59
N LYS A 546 47.74 6.62 3.75
CA LYS A 546 48.26 5.31 4.19
C LYS A 546 47.77 4.93 5.59
N GLY A 547 47.81 5.87 6.54
CA GLY A 547 47.33 5.65 7.90
C GLY A 547 45.81 5.49 8.02
N ALA A 548 45.05 5.91 7.00
CA ALA A 548 43.61 5.74 6.93
C ALA A 548 43.17 4.35 6.44
N VAL A 549 44.09 3.48 6.01
CA VAL A 549 43.77 2.09 5.64
C VAL A 549 43.48 1.28 6.90
N ILE A 550 42.20 1.02 7.15
CA ILE A 550 41.71 0.31 8.34
C ILE A 550 41.67 -1.20 8.13
N LEU A 551 41.65 -1.66 6.87
CA LEU A 551 41.65 -3.07 6.53
C LEU A 551 42.27 -3.31 5.15
N GLU A 552 43.15 -4.30 5.07
CA GLU A 552 43.70 -4.83 3.83
C GLU A 552 43.15 -6.23 3.56
N LEU A 553 42.56 -6.42 2.39
CA LEU A 553 42.02 -7.69 1.91
C LEU A 553 42.93 -8.24 0.81
N TYR A 554 43.20 -9.54 0.81
CA TYR A 554 44.15 -10.17 -0.13
C TYR A 554 43.50 -11.27 -0.96
N ASP A 555 43.89 -11.41 -2.22
CA ASP A 555 43.38 -12.44 -3.15
C ASP A 555 43.86 -13.86 -2.85
N LYS A 556 45.08 -14.03 -2.35
CA LYS A 556 45.76 -15.32 -2.18
C LYS A 556 44.99 -16.43 -1.45
N ASN A 557 44.31 -16.13 -0.34
CA ASN A 557 43.59 -17.10 0.49
C ASN A 557 42.29 -16.48 0.98
N SER A 558 41.20 -17.27 0.99
CA SER A 558 39.88 -16.80 1.43
C SER A 558 39.83 -16.35 2.90
N GLU A 559 40.75 -16.84 3.75
CA GLU A 559 40.94 -16.36 5.13
C GLU A 559 41.30 -14.88 5.23
N ASN A 560 41.80 -14.29 4.14
CA ASN A 560 42.14 -12.87 4.03
C ASN A 560 41.04 -12.04 3.35
N TRP A 561 39.91 -12.64 3.03
CA TRP A 561 38.72 -11.93 2.53
C TRP A 561 37.91 -11.39 3.70
N LEU A 562 36.95 -10.50 3.41
CA LEU A 562 36.14 -9.84 4.45
C LEU A 562 35.44 -10.85 5.39
N PHE A 563 34.92 -11.94 4.84
CA PHE A 563 34.23 -12.99 5.59
C PHE A 563 35.14 -14.14 6.01
N GLY A 564 36.43 -14.11 5.65
CA GLY A 564 37.40 -15.18 5.92
C GLY A 564 37.10 -16.51 5.21
N GLU A 565 36.14 -16.54 4.29
CA GLU A 565 35.79 -17.67 3.43
C GLU A 565 35.02 -17.19 2.18
N SER A 566 34.85 -18.08 1.20
CA SER A 566 34.06 -17.81 -0.01
C SER A 566 32.57 -18.06 0.22
N PHE A 567 31.73 -17.16 -0.30
CA PHE A 567 30.29 -17.39 -0.42
C PHE A 567 30.01 -17.87 -1.86
N SER A 568 29.98 -19.19 -2.08
CA SER A 568 29.71 -19.81 -3.40
C SER A 568 28.25 -20.25 -3.51
#